data_AF-A0A482YPG4-F1
#
_entry.id   AF-A0A482YPG4-F1
#
_cell.length_a   1.000
_cell.length_b   1.000
_cell.length_c   1.000
_cell.angle_alpha   90.00
_cell.angle_beta   90.00
_cell.angle_gamma   90.00
#
_symmetry.space_group_name_H-M   'P 1'
#
loop_
_entity.id
_entity.type
_entity.pdbx_description
1 polymer ?
#
loop_
_entity_poly.entity_id
_entity_poly.type
_entity_poly.pdbx_seq_one_letter_code
_entity_poly.pdbx_strand_id
1 'polypeptide(L)'
;MLNYAHLPELFKPQRRIDVLELPSADEKLAIFQYSMDFLLDQGYVYIGMDHFALPENPLAVAQKEGHLYCNFQGCATHADCDIVGLGLGSIGQVGDSFSQNEKNIEQYYQRIEAGELPVIKGQLINDDDKIRRAVIMDLICHFELDFAKVENEFDIRFNDYFSDSLAALGEMHEDGLLQLDEYSIKVMEKGRLLIRNICMVFDAYLASSKTQFSKTI
;
A
#
# COMPACT_ATOMS: atom_id res chain seq x y z
N MET A 1 -5.28 -12.86 0.05
CA MET A 1 -4.36 -13.73 -0.68
C MET A 1 -3.12 -12.95 -1.14
N LEU A 2 -2.02 -13.00 -0.37
CA LEU A 2 -0.78 -12.34 -0.78
C LEU A 2 -0.33 -12.86 -2.14
N ASN A 3 -0.11 -11.97 -3.11
CA ASN A 3 0.52 -12.34 -4.38
C ASN A 3 1.99 -12.72 -4.12
N TYR A 4 2.36 -13.95 -4.46
CA TYR A 4 3.72 -14.45 -4.29
C TYR A 4 4.69 -13.69 -5.22
N ALA A 5 5.57 -12.88 -4.62
CA ALA A 5 6.65 -12.20 -5.30
C ALA A 5 7.91 -13.09 -5.34
N HIS A 6 8.25 -13.57 -6.54
CA HIS A 6 9.46 -14.35 -6.79
C HIS A 6 10.64 -13.40 -7.08
N LEU A 7 11.43 -13.11 -6.04
CA LEU A 7 12.61 -12.24 -6.03
C LEU A 7 13.84 -13.00 -5.48
N PRO A 8 14.36 -14.02 -6.20
CA PRO A 8 15.44 -14.89 -5.72
C PRO A 8 16.78 -14.19 -5.49
N GLU A 9 16.97 -12.99 -6.03
CA GLU A 9 18.14 -12.14 -5.76
C GLU A 9 18.08 -11.47 -4.39
N LEU A 10 16.88 -11.15 -3.92
CA LEU A 10 16.66 -10.55 -2.60
C LEU A 10 16.44 -11.63 -1.54
N PHE A 11 15.68 -12.68 -1.88
CA PHE A 11 15.31 -13.78 -0.99
C PHE A 11 15.94 -15.09 -1.48
N LYS A 12 17.22 -15.30 -1.14
CA LYS A 12 17.99 -16.49 -1.53
C LYS A 12 17.26 -17.84 -1.36
N PRO A 13 16.44 -18.09 -0.32
CA PRO A 13 15.69 -19.34 -0.20
C PRO A 13 14.75 -19.63 -1.38
N GLN A 14 14.25 -18.59 -2.06
CA GLN A 14 13.36 -18.76 -3.22
C GLN A 14 14.04 -19.43 -4.42
N ARG A 15 15.39 -19.46 -4.47
CA ARG A 15 16.16 -20.19 -5.48
C ARG A 15 15.95 -21.71 -5.46
N ARG A 16 15.31 -22.23 -4.41
CA ARG A 16 14.97 -23.65 -4.25
C ARG A 16 13.63 -24.03 -4.88
N ILE A 17 12.89 -23.06 -5.40
CA ILE A 17 11.59 -23.26 -6.04
C ILE A 17 11.83 -23.46 -7.53
N ASP A 18 11.24 -24.51 -8.11
CA ASP A 18 11.24 -24.67 -9.56
C ASP A 18 10.30 -23.62 -10.18
N VAL A 19 10.87 -22.74 -11.00
CA VAL A 19 10.14 -21.65 -11.65
C VAL A 19 9.12 -22.19 -12.64
N LEU A 20 9.34 -23.38 -13.21
CA LEU A 20 8.41 -24.01 -14.14
C LEU A 20 7.16 -24.58 -13.45
N GLU A 21 7.21 -24.80 -12.13
CA GLU A 21 6.06 -25.23 -11.33
C GLU A 21 5.26 -24.04 -10.78
N LEU A 22 5.75 -22.81 -10.95
CA LEU A 22 4.99 -21.62 -10.54
C LEU A 22 3.83 -21.37 -11.52
N PRO A 23 2.64 -21.02 -11.01
CA PRO A 23 1.52 -20.69 -11.88
C PRO A 23 1.87 -19.49 -12.75
N SER A 24 1.44 -19.54 -14.00
CA SER A 24 1.49 -18.42 -14.96
C SER A 24 0.67 -17.23 -14.46
N ALA A 25 0.83 -16.06 -15.11
CA ALA A 25 0.07 -14.87 -14.75
C ALA A 25 -1.45 -15.09 -14.89
N ASP A 26 -1.88 -15.74 -15.98
CA ASP A 26 -3.28 -16.04 -16.24
C ASP A 26 -3.86 -17.01 -15.21
N GLU A 27 -3.10 -18.04 -14.82
CA GLU A 27 -3.52 -18.97 -13.76
C GLU A 27 -3.64 -18.29 -12.40
N LYS A 28 -2.69 -17.39 -12.06
CA LYS A 28 -2.79 -16.61 -10.82
C LYS A 28 -4.03 -15.72 -10.80
N LEU A 29 -4.36 -15.08 -11.92
CA LEU A 29 -5.57 -14.27 -12.07
C LEU A 29 -6.83 -15.14 -11.94
N ALA A 30 -6.87 -16.31 -12.58
CA ALA A 30 -7.99 -17.23 -12.48
C ALA A 30 -8.20 -17.76 -11.05
N ILE A 31 -7.11 -18.12 -10.36
CA ILE A 31 -7.15 -18.54 -8.95
C ILE A 31 -7.66 -17.40 -8.06
N PHE A 32 -7.20 -16.18 -8.30
CA PHE A 32 -7.62 -15.01 -7.53
C PHE A 32 -9.11 -14.72 -7.74
N GLN A 33 -9.57 -14.69 -8.99
CA GLN A 33 -11.00 -14.49 -9.33
C GLN A 33 -11.87 -15.54 -8.66
N TYR A 34 -11.51 -16.83 -8.80
CA TYR A 34 -12.24 -17.92 -8.15
C TYR A 34 -12.30 -17.76 -6.62
N SER A 35 -11.17 -17.41 -6.01
CA SER A 35 -11.08 -17.23 -4.56
C SER A 35 -11.92 -16.04 -4.08
N MET A 36 -11.94 -14.96 -4.86
CA MET A 36 -12.77 -13.79 -4.60
C MET A 36 -14.24 -14.14 -4.66
N ASP A 37 -14.69 -14.74 -5.77
CA ASP A 37 -16.10 -15.13 -5.96
C ASP A 37 -16.56 -16.09 -4.84
N PHE A 38 -15.74 -17.09 -4.53
CA PHE A 38 -16.02 -18.03 -3.44
C PHE A 38 -16.18 -17.32 -2.08
N LEU A 39 -15.27 -16.40 -1.73
CA LEU A 39 -15.33 -15.70 -0.44
C LEU A 39 -16.53 -14.76 -0.36
N LEU A 40 -16.83 -14.05 -1.46
CA LEU A 40 -18.03 -13.19 -1.54
C LEU A 40 -19.31 -14.02 -1.38
N ASP A 41 -19.39 -15.18 -2.03
CA ASP A 41 -20.51 -16.12 -1.89
C ASP A 41 -20.65 -16.69 -0.47
N GLN A 42 -19.55 -16.79 0.28
CA GLN A 42 -19.55 -17.16 1.70
C GLN A 42 -19.85 -15.97 2.64
N GLY A 43 -20.16 -14.79 2.10
CA GLY A 43 -20.54 -13.60 2.86
C GLY A 43 -19.38 -12.76 3.36
N TYR A 44 -18.15 -13.00 2.90
CA TYR A 44 -17.04 -12.08 3.18
C TYR A 44 -17.16 -10.83 2.32
N VAL A 45 -16.68 -9.71 2.83
CA VAL A 45 -16.47 -8.47 2.08
C VAL A 45 -15.03 -8.37 1.65
N TYR A 46 -14.80 -7.86 0.44
CA TYR A 46 -13.47 -7.52 -0.03
C TYR A 46 -13.04 -6.18 0.57
N ILE A 47 -12.07 -6.23 1.49
CA ILE A 47 -11.50 -5.04 2.14
C ILE A 47 -10.55 -4.33 1.19
N GLY A 48 -9.84 -5.06 0.33
CA GLY A 48 -8.89 -4.48 -0.59
C GLY A 48 -7.54 -5.17 -0.56
N MET A 49 -6.78 -4.96 -1.65
CA MET A 49 -5.58 -5.71 -1.99
C MET A 49 -5.81 -7.22 -1.91
N ASP A 50 -5.49 -7.80 -0.77
CA ASP A 50 -5.52 -9.22 -0.51
C ASP A 50 -6.29 -9.58 0.76
N HIS A 51 -7.09 -8.66 1.31
CA HIS A 51 -7.82 -8.85 2.55
C HIS A 51 -9.32 -9.03 2.32
N PHE A 52 -9.87 -10.03 3.00
CA PHE A 52 -11.30 -10.33 3.06
C PHE A 52 -11.70 -10.49 4.53
N ALA A 53 -12.86 -9.98 4.90
CA ALA A 53 -13.34 -10.06 6.27
C ALA A 53 -14.87 -10.24 6.30
N LEU A 54 -15.42 -10.77 7.39
CA LEU A 54 -16.87 -10.76 7.58
C LEU A 54 -17.37 -9.31 7.78
N PRO A 55 -18.63 -8.99 7.45
CA PRO A 55 -19.17 -7.63 7.55
C PRO A 55 -19.07 -7.03 8.96
N GLU A 56 -19.14 -7.85 10.00
CA GLU A 56 -19.05 -7.44 11.40
C GLU A 56 -17.60 -7.38 11.91
N ASN A 57 -16.62 -7.74 11.08
CA ASN A 57 -15.21 -7.64 11.45
C ASN A 57 -14.83 -6.16 11.64
N PRO A 58 -14.01 -5.82 12.66
CA PRO A 58 -13.60 -4.44 12.89
C PRO A 58 -12.98 -3.74 11.67
N LEU A 59 -12.28 -4.45 10.78
CA LEU A 59 -11.74 -3.87 9.55
C LEU A 59 -12.82 -3.49 8.54
N ALA A 60 -13.83 -4.34 8.36
CA ALA A 60 -14.96 -4.07 7.47
C ALA A 60 -15.79 -2.87 7.98
N VAL A 61 -16.02 -2.82 9.29
CA VAL A 61 -16.71 -1.70 9.94
C VAL A 61 -15.90 -0.42 9.78
N ALA A 62 -14.60 -0.44 10.12
CA ALA A 62 -13.73 0.72 9.98
C ALA A 62 -13.65 1.22 8.53
N GLN A 63 -13.63 0.32 7.54
CA GLN A 63 -13.64 0.71 6.14
C GLN A 63 -14.91 1.47 5.77
N LYS A 64 -16.07 0.92 6.17
CA LYS A 64 -17.38 1.51 5.90
C LYS A 64 -17.56 2.88 6.58
N GLU A 65 -16.91 3.09 7.72
CA GLU A 65 -16.95 4.33 8.49
C GLU A 65 -15.86 5.34 8.08
N GLY A 66 -14.97 5.00 7.14
CA GLY A 66 -13.88 5.91 6.73
C GLY A 66 -12.73 6.01 7.72
N HIS A 67 -12.51 4.95 8.52
CA HIS A 67 -11.50 4.88 9.60
C HIS A 67 -10.47 3.75 9.42
N LEU A 68 -10.60 2.94 8.37
CA LEU A 68 -9.58 1.95 8.00
C LEU A 68 -8.25 2.64 7.67
N TYR A 69 -7.18 2.10 8.20
CA TYR A 69 -5.82 2.56 7.95
C TYR A 69 -4.95 1.39 7.50
N CYS A 70 -3.87 1.63 6.77
CA CYS A 70 -2.90 0.60 6.42
C CYS A 70 -1.49 1.00 6.86
N ASN A 71 -0.77 0.06 7.48
CA ASN A 71 0.64 0.21 7.82
C ASN A 71 1.47 -0.95 7.24
N PHE A 72 2.75 -1.04 7.63
CA PHE A 72 3.66 -2.10 7.16
C PHE A 72 3.19 -3.54 7.43
N GLN A 73 2.29 -3.75 8.39
CA GLN A 73 1.73 -5.06 8.73
C GLN A 73 0.38 -5.35 8.03
N GLY A 74 -0.20 -4.37 7.33
CA GLY A 74 -1.49 -4.49 6.66
C GLY A 74 -2.54 -3.53 7.21
N CYS A 75 -3.80 -3.88 7.02
CA CYS A 75 -4.96 -3.08 7.43
C CYS A 75 -5.12 -3.08 8.96
N ALA A 76 -5.44 -1.91 9.53
CA ALA A 76 -5.62 -1.67 10.96
C ALA A 76 -6.79 -0.71 11.20
N THR A 77 -7.39 -0.79 12.40
CA THR A 77 -8.51 0.08 12.80
C THR A 77 -8.09 1.34 13.54
N HIS A 78 -6.79 1.49 13.83
CA HIS A 78 -6.25 2.64 14.55
C HIS A 78 -5.22 3.31 13.64
N ALA A 79 -5.55 4.53 13.21
CA ALA A 79 -4.62 5.43 12.54
C ALA A 79 -3.69 6.13 13.54
N ASP A 80 -2.68 6.83 13.02
CA ASP A 80 -1.87 7.82 13.74
C ASP A 80 -1.16 7.34 15.02
N CYS A 81 -0.83 6.06 15.06
CA CYS A 81 -0.01 5.50 16.13
C CYS A 81 1.46 5.48 15.73
N ASP A 82 2.33 5.87 16.65
CA ASP A 82 3.75 5.57 16.54
C ASP A 82 3.96 4.04 16.60
N ILE A 83 4.75 3.53 15.67
CA ILE A 83 5.12 2.12 15.53
C ILE A 83 6.58 1.98 15.92
N VAL A 84 6.84 1.33 17.07
CA VAL A 84 8.20 0.99 17.49
C VAL A 84 8.58 -0.37 16.92
N GLY A 85 9.45 -0.39 15.92
CA GLY A 85 9.99 -1.61 15.33
C GLY A 85 11.09 -2.22 16.20
N LEU A 86 10.84 -3.39 16.78
CA LEU A 86 11.82 -4.15 17.56
C LEU A 86 12.26 -5.41 16.81
N GLY A 87 13.55 -5.75 16.93
CA GLY A 87 14.13 -6.94 16.34
C GLY A 87 14.82 -6.72 15.00
N LEU A 88 15.33 -7.81 14.44
CA LEU A 88 16.10 -7.82 13.20
C LEU A 88 15.24 -7.35 12.01
N GLY A 89 15.70 -6.33 11.29
CA GLY A 89 15.08 -5.83 10.07
C GLY A 89 13.75 -5.10 10.26
N SER A 90 13.26 -4.95 11.49
CA SER A 90 12.00 -4.29 11.79
C SER A 90 12.00 -2.84 11.31
N ILE A 91 10.82 -2.37 10.92
CA ILE A 91 10.60 -0.98 10.53
C ILE A 91 9.74 -0.33 11.61
N GLY A 92 10.18 0.84 12.06
CA GLY A 92 9.41 1.71 12.94
C GLY A 92 8.98 2.98 12.22
N GLN A 93 7.93 3.59 12.73
CA GLN A 93 7.43 4.90 12.33
C GLN A 93 7.20 5.70 13.62
N VAL A 94 7.93 6.80 13.81
CA VAL A 94 7.74 7.68 14.98
C VAL A 94 7.69 9.11 14.50
N GLY A 95 6.57 9.78 14.73
CA GLY A 95 6.27 11.08 14.14
C GLY A 95 6.48 11.06 12.62
N ASP A 96 7.18 12.06 12.11
CA ASP A 96 7.48 12.22 10.69
C ASP A 96 8.76 11.48 10.26
N SER A 97 8.98 10.28 10.79
CA SER A 97 10.15 9.49 10.45
C SER A 97 9.87 8.00 10.35
N PHE A 98 10.52 7.35 9.38
CA PHE A 98 10.69 5.91 9.35
C PHE A 98 12.11 5.55 9.75
N SER A 99 12.26 4.43 10.45
CA SER A 99 13.55 3.84 10.78
C SER A 99 13.53 2.35 10.48
N GLN A 100 14.65 1.80 10.04
CA GLN A 100 14.82 0.37 9.83
C GLN A 100 16.00 -0.14 10.64
N ASN A 101 15.76 -1.21 11.39
CA ASN A 101 16.80 -1.92 12.11
C ASN A 101 17.70 -2.72 11.16
N GLU A 102 18.89 -3.07 11.65
CA GLU A 102 19.86 -3.92 10.98
C GLU A 102 19.19 -5.19 10.44
N LYS A 103 19.54 -5.59 9.21
CA LYS A 103 19.04 -6.83 8.59
C LYS A 103 20.00 -8.00 8.76
N ASN A 104 21.25 -7.71 9.10
CA ASN A 104 22.27 -8.70 9.39
C ASN A 104 22.30 -8.98 10.89
N ILE A 105 22.20 -10.26 11.25
CA ILE A 105 22.04 -10.67 12.65
C ILE A 105 23.29 -10.39 13.48
N GLU A 106 24.48 -10.53 12.89
CA GLU A 106 25.74 -10.23 13.57
C GLU A 106 25.86 -8.72 13.87
N GLN A 107 25.58 -7.85 12.89
CA GLN A 107 25.59 -6.39 13.07
C GLN A 107 24.52 -5.92 14.07
N TYR A 108 23.34 -6.54 14.04
CA TYR A 108 22.27 -6.24 14.99
C TYR A 108 22.74 -6.49 16.43
N TYR A 109 23.31 -7.68 16.72
CA TYR A 109 23.79 -7.98 18.08
C TYR A 109 24.96 -7.11 18.50
N GLN A 110 25.92 -6.83 17.60
CA GLN A 110 27.05 -5.95 17.90
C GLN A 110 26.61 -4.56 18.40
N ARG A 111 25.60 -3.95 17.75
CA ARG A 111 25.07 -2.64 18.16
C ARG A 111 24.39 -2.71 19.52
N ILE A 112 23.55 -3.73 19.73
CA ILE A 112 22.86 -3.93 21.01
C ILE A 112 23.86 -4.14 22.15
N GLU A 113 24.89 -4.97 21.95
CA GLU A 113 25.95 -5.21 22.94
C GLU A 113 26.79 -3.95 23.23
N ALA A 114 26.92 -3.05 22.26
CA ALA A 114 27.55 -1.74 22.42
C ALA A 114 26.64 -0.69 23.10
N GLY A 115 25.37 -1.01 23.38
CA GLY A 115 24.38 -0.07 23.94
C GLY A 115 23.84 0.94 22.92
N GLU A 116 23.98 0.66 21.62
CA GLU A 116 23.50 1.49 20.53
C GLU A 116 22.15 0.99 19.98
N LEU A 117 21.33 1.89 19.46
CA LEU A 117 20.13 1.50 18.71
C LEU A 117 20.54 0.80 17.40
N PRO A 118 19.94 -0.34 17.03
CA PRO A 118 20.34 -1.11 15.88
C PRO A 118 19.79 -0.54 14.57
N VAL A 119 19.67 0.79 14.42
CA VAL A 119 19.08 1.45 13.25
C VAL A 119 20.14 1.62 12.16
N ILE A 120 19.90 1.05 10.96
CA ILE A 120 20.82 1.14 9.81
C ILE A 120 20.46 2.29 8.86
N LYS A 121 19.18 2.64 8.75
CA LYS A 121 18.72 3.75 7.91
C LYS A 121 17.38 4.29 8.40
N GLY A 122 17.10 5.53 8.01
CA GLY A 122 15.80 6.15 8.21
C GLY A 122 15.48 7.14 7.09
N GLN A 123 14.23 7.58 7.07
CA GLN A 123 13.71 8.57 6.15
C GLN A 123 12.89 9.57 6.95
N LEU A 124 13.18 10.86 6.78
CA LEU A 124 12.32 11.93 7.28
C LEU A 124 11.23 12.19 6.25
N ILE A 125 10.02 12.40 6.75
CA ILE A 125 8.81 12.67 5.97
C ILE A 125 8.65 14.18 5.89
N ASN A 126 8.69 14.68 4.66
CA ASN A 126 8.46 16.09 4.38
C ASN A 126 6.95 16.37 4.18
N ASP A 127 6.57 17.61 3.94
CA ASP A 127 5.15 17.97 3.84
C ASP A 127 4.46 17.43 2.58
N ASP A 128 5.16 17.35 1.43
CA ASP A 128 4.64 16.69 0.22
C ASP A 128 4.43 15.19 0.45
N ASP A 129 5.33 14.53 1.18
CA ASP A 129 5.17 13.12 1.56
C ASP A 129 3.90 12.89 2.40
N LYS A 130 3.57 13.82 3.30
CA LYS A 130 2.36 13.73 4.15
C LYS A 130 1.10 13.86 3.31
N ILE A 131 1.05 14.85 2.42
CA ILE A 131 -0.10 15.08 1.53
C ILE A 131 -0.32 13.86 0.65
N ARG A 132 0.73 13.37 -0.01
CA ARG A 132 0.66 12.17 -0.86
C ARG A 132 0.28 10.93 -0.08
N ARG A 133 0.80 10.76 1.14
CA ARG A 133 0.41 9.66 2.03
C ARG A 133 -1.08 9.70 2.33
N ALA A 134 -1.65 10.86 2.65
CA ALA A 134 -3.09 10.98 2.91
C ALA A 134 -3.93 10.58 1.69
N VAL A 135 -3.57 11.07 0.50
CA VAL A 135 -4.22 10.72 -0.77
C VAL A 135 -4.16 9.22 -1.06
N ILE A 136 -2.96 8.63 -0.97
CA ILE A 136 -2.76 7.21 -1.23
C ILE A 136 -3.49 6.36 -0.19
N MET A 137 -3.52 6.78 1.07
CA MET A 137 -4.20 6.05 2.15
C MET A 137 -5.72 6.01 1.93
N ASP A 138 -6.33 7.14 1.57
CA ASP A 138 -7.76 7.20 1.27
C ASP A 138 -8.12 6.30 0.08
N LEU A 139 -7.34 6.38 -1.01
CA LEU A 139 -7.58 5.52 -2.18
C LEU A 139 -7.41 4.03 -1.85
N ILE A 140 -6.34 3.64 -1.15
CA ILE A 140 -6.04 2.23 -0.89
C ILE A 140 -6.97 1.60 0.15
N CYS A 141 -7.43 2.38 1.14
CA CYS A 141 -8.27 1.90 2.21
C CYS A 141 -9.76 2.05 1.92
N HIS A 142 -10.18 3.11 1.22
CA HIS A 142 -11.59 3.45 1.06
C HIS A 142 -12.08 3.39 -0.38
N PHE A 143 -11.18 3.25 -1.36
CA PHE A 143 -11.52 3.27 -2.79
C PHE A 143 -12.19 4.57 -3.24
N GLU A 144 -12.03 5.65 -2.47
CA GLU A 144 -12.56 6.97 -2.75
C GLU A 144 -11.64 8.03 -2.17
N LEU A 145 -11.66 9.22 -2.78
CA LEU A 145 -10.92 10.38 -2.34
C LEU A 145 -11.79 11.62 -2.57
N ASP A 146 -12.03 12.37 -1.51
CA ASP A 146 -12.65 13.69 -1.55
C ASP A 146 -11.54 14.75 -1.52
N PHE A 147 -11.47 15.57 -2.57
CA PHE A 147 -10.42 16.59 -2.69
C PHE A 147 -10.54 17.62 -1.58
N ALA A 148 -11.76 18.01 -1.20
CA ALA A 148 -11.99 19.02 -0.18
C ALA A 148 -11.44 18.60 1.19
N LYS A 149 -11.44 17.30 1.50
CA LYS A 149 -10.82 16.77 2.73
C LYS A 149 -9.33 17.09 2.77
N VAL A 150 -8.62 16.79 1.68
CA VAL A 150 -7.17 17.02 1.57
C VAL A 150 -6.85 18.51 1.51
N GLU A 151 -7.62 19.30 0.77
CA GLU A 151 -7.45 20.75 0.69
C GLU A 151 -7.58 21.42 2.07
N ASN A 152 -8.58 21.03 2.85
CA ASN A 152 -8.80 21.57 4.20
C ASN A 152 -7.71 21.13 5.19
N GLU A 153 -7.20 19.91 5.06
CA GLU A 153 -6.17 19.38 5.97
C GLU A 153 -4.80 20.01 5.73
N PHE A 154 -4.44 20.26 4.46
CA PHE A 154 -3.08 20.66 4.07
C PHE A 154 -2.97 22.09 3.50
N ASP A 155 -4.08 22.83 3.40
CA ASP A 155 -4.13 24.19 2.84
C ASP A 155 -3.57 24.27 1.41
N ILE A 156 -4.04 23.35 0.55
CA ILE A 156 -3.67 23.28 -0.87
C ILE A 156 -4.90 23.44 -1.77
N ARG A 157 -4.66 23.65 -3.07
CA ARG A 157 -5.66 23.46 -4.12
C ARG A 157 -5.36 22.15 -4.83
N PHE A 158 -6.24 21.16 -4.66
CA PHE A 158 -5.96 19.77 -5.07
C PHE A 158 -5.70 19.66 -6.57
N ASN A 159 -6.57 20.27 -7.37
CA ASN A 159 -6.47 20.26 -8.83
C ASN A 159 -5.19 20.92 -9.36
N ASP A 160 -4.69 21.95 -8.67
CA ASP A 160 -3.43 22.61 -9.04
C ASP A 160 -2.22 21.78 -8.56
N TYR A 161 -2.28 21.23 -7.34
CA TYR A 161 -1.19 20.50 -6.72
C TYR A 161 -0.91 19.14 -7.38
N PHE A 162 -1.99 18.45 -7.80
CA PHE A 162 -1.94 17.13 -8.41
C PHE A 162 -2.25 17.14 -9.91
N SER A 163 -2.07 18.27 -10.61
CA SER A 163 -2.44 18.41 -12.02
C SER A 163 -1.87 17.29 -12.91
N ASP A 164 -0.60 16.95 -12.73
CA ASP A 164 0.09 15.92 -13.51
C ASP A 164 -0.47 14.52 -13.18
N SER A 165 -0.74 14.27 -11.89
CA SER A 165 -1.36 13.03 -11.43
C SER A 165 -2.78 12.88 -11.99
N LEU A 166 -3.60 13.92 -11.93
CA LEU A 166 -4.95 13.92 -12.47
C LEU A 166 -4.98 13.68 -13.99
N ALA A 167 -4.05 14.29 -14.72
CA ALA A 167 -3.90 14.04 -16.16
C ALA A 167 -3.59 12.56 -16.46
N ALA A 168 -2.70 11.95 -15.68
CA ALA A 168 -2.32 10.54 -15.83
C ALA A 168 -3.45 9.55 -15.45
N LEU A 169 -4.45 9.98 -14.67
CA LEU A 169 -5.64 9.16 -14.36
C LEU A 169 -6.67 9.14 -15.50
N GLY A 170 -6.54 9.99 -16.52
CA GLY A 170 -7.49 10.09 -17.63
C GLY A 170 -7.71 8.75 -18.36
N GLU A 171 -6.64 8.03 -18.69
CA GLU A 171 -6.76 6.70 -19.34
C GLU A 171 -7.48 5.69 -18.45
N MET A 172 -7.17 5.68 -17.14
CA MET A 172 -7.83 4.78 -16.18
C MET A 172 -9.31 5.12 -15.99
N HIS A 173 -9.68 6.40 -16.15
CA HIS A 173 -11.07 6.84 -16.15
C HIS A 173 -11.81 6.34 -17.39
N GLU A 174 -11.22 6.50 -18.57
CA GLU A 174 -11.78 6.02 -19.85
C GLU A 174 -11.96 4.50 -19.87
N ASP A 175 -11.02 3.75 -19.29
CA ASP A 175 -11.10 2.29 -19.12
C ASP A 175 -12.13 1.84 -18.06
N GLY A 176 -12.73 2.78 -17.33
CA GLY A 176 -13.75 2.52 -16.30
C GLY A 176 -13.18 1.89 -15.02
N LEU A 177 -11.88 2.08 -14.76
CA LEU A 177 -11.24 1.67 -13.50
C LEU A 177 -11.61 2.62 -12.36
N LEU A 178 -11.81 3.90 -12.67
CA LEU A 178 -12.21 4.92 -11.72
C LEU A 178 -13.17 5.93 -12.36
N GLN A 179 -13.93 6.62 -11.53
CA GLN A 179 -14.60 7.87 -11.88
C GLN A 179 -13.76 9.01 -11.33
N LEU A 180 -13.47 9.98 -12.18
CA LEU A 180 -12.78 11.21 -11.84
C LEU A 180 -13.70 12.37 -12.21
N ASP A 181 -13.94 13.25 -11.26
CA ASP A 181 -14.60 14.54 -11.50
C ASP A 181 -13.78 15.69 -10.87
N GLU A 182 -14.34 16.90 -10.87
CA GLU A 182 -13.64 18.10 -10.36
C GLU A 182 -13.37 18.07 -8.84
N TYR A 183 -14.04 17.19 -8.09
CA TYR A 183 -14.08 17.21 -6.63
C TYR A 183 -13.63 15.88 -6.00
N SER A 184 -13.61 14.78 -6.76
CA SER A 184 -13.39 13.46 -6.19
C SER A 184 -12.83 12.43 -7.17
N ILE A 185 -12.27 11.36 -6.59
CA ILE A 185 -11.96 10.11 -7.28
C ILE A 185 -12.75 9.00 -6.61
N LYS A 186 -13.41 8.17 -7.41
CA LYS A 186 -14.06 6.94 -6.95
C LYS A 186 -13.56 5.74 -7.73
N VAL A 187 -12.92 4.79 -7.06
CA VAL A 187 -12.40 3.58 -7.68
C VAL A 187 -13.55 2.60 -7.90
N MET A 188 -13.74 2.23 -9.16
CA MET A 188 -14.77 1.27 -9.58
C MET A 188 -14.32 -0.15 -9.26
N GLU A 189 -15.27 -1.09 -9.24
CA GLU A 189 -15.00 -2.49 -8.90
C GLU A 189 -13.81 -3.09 -9.67
N LYS A 190 -13.73 -2.82 -10.98
CA LYS A 190 -12.59 -3.21 -11.84
C LYS A 190 -11.27 -2.59 -11.39
N GLY A 191 -11.28 -1.31 -11.01
CA GLY A 191 -10.09 -0.59 -10.55
C GLY A 191 -9.62 -1.01 -9.16
N ARG A 192 -10.46 -1.62 -8.32
CA ARG A 192 -10.06 -2.08 -6.98
C ARG A 192 -8.95 -3.14 -7.04
N LEU A 193 -8.90 -3.93 -8.11
CA LEU A 193 -7.83 -4.91 -8.35
C LEU A 193 -6.53 -4.24 -8.79
N LEU A 194 -6.63 -3.08 -9.43
CA LEU A 194 -5.53 -2.27 -9.93
C LEU A 194 -5.25 -1.06 -9.03
N ILE A 195 -5.69 -1.11 -7.76
CA ILE A 195 -5.61 0.04 -6.85
C ILE A 195 -4.18 0.55 -6.67
N ARG A 196 -3.19 -0.35 -6.72
CA ARG A 196 -1.77 0.01 -6.67
C ARG A 196 -1.37 0.87 -7.86
N ASN A 197 -1.86 0.55 -9.06
CA ASN A 197 -1.53 1.29 -10.29
C ASN A 197 -2.14 2.70 -10.22
N ILE A 198 -3.35 2.83 -9.68
CA ILE A 198 -4.00 4.13 -9.41
C ILE A 198 -3.17 4.94 -8.39
N CYS A 199 -2.78 4.33 -7.27
CA CYS A 199 -2.00 5.01 -6.22
C CYS A 199 -0.61 5.45 -6.69
N MET A 200 0.03 4.68 -7.58
CA MET A 200 1.37 4.98 -8.12
C MET A 200 1.41 6.32 -8.86
N VAL A 201 0.29 6.79 -9.39
CA VAL A 201 0.20 8.10 -10.08
C VAL A 201 0.44 9.27 -9.11
N PHE A 202 0.27 9.05 -7.81
CA PHE A 202 0.52 10.03 -6.76
C PHE A 202 1.91 9.87 -6.12
N ASP A 203 2.71 8.86 -6.50
CA ASP A 203 4.05 8.61 -5.96
C ASP A 203 5.12 9.46 -6.68
N ALA A 204 5.61 10.50 -6.01
CA ALA A 204 6.65 11.38 -6.54
C ALA A 204 8.01 10.68 -6.78
N TYR A 205 8.29 9.60 -6.05
CA TYR A 205 9.58 8.92 -6.12
C TYR A 205 9.66 7.93 -7.28
N LEU A 206 8.52 7.49 -7.82
CA LEU A 206 8.48 6.51 -8.91
C LEU A 206 9.19 7.00 -10.17
N ALA A 207 8.94 8.25 -10.58
CA ALA A 207 9.57 8.87 -11.75
C ALA A 207 11.09 9.06 -11.60
N SER A 208 11.57 9.17 -10.35
CA SER A 208 12.99 9.42 -10.02
C SER A 208 13.79 8.13 -9.78
N SER A 209 13.11 6.99 -9.66
CA SER A 209 13.71 5.73 -9.22
C SER A 209 14.40 4.97 -10.36
N LYS A 210 15.70 4.67 -10.19
CA LYS A 210 16.43 3.64 -10.96
C LYS A 210 16.26 2.23 -10.39
N THR A 211 15.39 2.05 -9.39
CA THR A 211 15.31 0.83 -8.58
C THR A 211 14.17 -0.05 -9.08
N GLN A 212 14.44 -1.35 -9.20
CA GLN A 212 13.49 -2.32 -9.73
C GLN A 212 12.45 -2.68 -8.65
N PHE A 213 11.24 -2.14 -8.77
CA PHE A 213 10.11 -2.52 -7.89
C PHE A 213 9.51 -3.87 -8.31
N SER A 214 8.78 -4.51 -7.39
CA SER A 214 7.97 -5.69 -7.76
C SER A 214 6.92 -5.26 -8.78
N LYS A 215 6.81 -6.01 -9.89
CA LYS A 215 5.81 -5.71 -10.91
C LYS A 215 4.41 -5.73 -10.30
N THR A 216 3.65 -4.68 -10.53
CA THR A 216 2.20 -4.69 -10.34
C THR A 216 1.56 -5.62 -11.37
N ILE A 217 0.33 -6.06 -11.07
CA ILE A 217 -0.49 -6.82 -12.02
C ILE A 217 -1.09 -5.84 -13.02
#